data_AF-A0ABD0Y5P6-F1
#
_entry.id   AF-A0ABD0Y5P6-F1
#
_cell.length_a   1.000
_cell.length_b   1.000
_cell.length_c   1.000
_cell.angle_alpha   90.00
_cell.angle_beta   90.00
_cell.angle_gamma   90.00
#
_symmetry.space_group_name_H-M   'P 1'
#
loop_
_entity.id
_entity.type
_entity.pdbx_description
1 polymer ?
#
loop_
_entity_poly.entity_id
_entity_poly.type
_entity_poly.pdbx_seq_one_letter_code
_entity_poly.pdbx_strand_id
1 'polypeptide(L)'
;QTSKPVKWYSKVVNFFDLDLLTDRGYVVIWLGLSIAFTAEINFSLMTPIILGDRGFDIDQTAKIMSVIGISDIVFRFLSPFVGEKINISARYMYMSSIILLIVCRTGLTFTNTYLETIITCAGLGVAKGFRTVYMTLVIPNYVPLDKLASASGLQTVMNGILLMLFGPLLGKQIYNDFGGV
;
A
#
# COMPACT_ATOMS: atom_id res chain seq x y z
N GLN A 1 -41.79 -5.91 -28.29
CA GLN A 1 -40.55 -6.24 -27.53
C GLN A 1 -40.06 -4.94 -26.91
N THR A 2 -40.47 -4.67 -25.68
CA THR A 2 -40.34 -3.34 -25.03
C THR A 2 -38.95 -3.18 -24.43
N SER A 3 -38.15 -2.29 -25.01
CA SER A 3 -36.86 -1.84 -24.49
C SER A 3 -37.08 -1.11 -23.16
N LYS A 4 -36.79 -1.79 -22.04
CA LYS A 4 -36.79 -1.16 -20.71
C LYS A 4 -35.77 0.00 -20.72
N PRO A 5 -36.09 1.17 -20.13
CA PRO A 5 -35.15 2.28 -20.06
C PRO A 5 -33.93 1.83 -19.27
N VAL A 6 -32.76 1.89 -19.90
CA VAL A 6 -31.48 1.52 -19.28
C VAL A 6 -31.24 2.54 -18.15
N LYS A 7 -31.53 2.12 -16.91
CA LYS A 7 -31.29 2.93 -15.70
C LYS A 7 -29.83 3.39 -15.71
N TRP A 8 -29.55 4.63 -15.33
CA TRP A 8 -28.19 5.19 -15.37
C TRP A 8 -27.15 4.31 -14.65
N TYR A 9 -27.57 3.65 -13.57
CA TYR A 9 -26.79 2.63 -12.86
C TYR A 9 -26.28 1.51 -13.77
N SER A 10 -27.06 1.03 -14.74
CA SER A 10 -26.65 -0.02 -15.68
C SER A 10 -25.61 0.46 -16.70
N LYS A 11 -25.59 1.76 -17.03
CA LYS A 11 -24.49 2.35 -17.83
C LYS A 11 -23.21 2.44 -17.01
N VAL A 12 -23.30 2.81 -15.73
CA VAL A 12 -22.14 2.82 -14.82
C VAL A 12 -21.62 1.39 -14.58
N VAL A 13 -22.51 0.42 -14.39
CA VAL A 13 -22.18 -1.02 -14.26
C VAL A 13 -21.46 -1.54 -15.49
N ASN A 14 -21.94 -1.23 -16.69
CA ASN A 14 -21.30 -1.66 -17.93
C ASN A 14 -20.01 -0.88 -18.25
N PHE A 15 -19.89 0.37 -17.80
CA PHE A 15 -18.70 1.21 -18.01
C PHE A 15 -17.55 0.82 -17.06
N PHE A 16 -17.86 0.51 -15.79
CA PHE A 16 -16.89 0.02 -14.79
C PHE A 16 -16.75 -1.51 -14.77
N ASP A 17 -17.50 -2.21 -15.61
CA ASP A 17 -17.54 -3.67 -15.69
C ASP A 17 -17.68 -4.34 -14.30
N LEU A 18 -18.64 -3.82 -13.51
CA LEU A 18 -18.84 -4.17 -12.08
C LEU A 18 -19.20 -5.65 -11.86
N ASP A 19 -19.37 -6.44 -12.93
CA ASP A 19 -19.43 -7.91 -12.87
C ASP A 19 -18.22 -8.48 -12.11
N LEU A 20 -17.06 -7.82 -12.16
CA LEU A 20 -15.87 -8.16 -11.37
C LEU A 20 -16.15 -8.19 -9.86
N LEU A 21 -16.94 -7.24 -9.34
CA LEU A 21 -17.30 -7.18 -7.92
C LEU A 21 -18.30 -8.26 -7.50
N THR A 22 -18.90 -8.97 -8.46
CA THR A 22 -19.77 -10.12 -8.15
C THR A 22 -18.95 -11.35 -7.77
N ASP A 23 -17.70 -11.45 -8.23
CA ASP A 23 -16.78 -12.51 -7.84
C ASP A 23 -16.23 -12.26 -6.42
N ARG A 24 -16.60 -13.14 -5.48
CA ARG A 24 -16.11 -13.10 -4.10
C ARG A 24 -14.58 -13.13 -4.03
N GLY A 25 -13.90 -13.87 -4.90
CA GLY A 25 -12.45 -13.95 -4.88
C GLY A 25 -11.79 -12.61 -5.26
N TYR A 26 -12.34 -11.93 -6.27
CA TYR A 26 -11.89 -10.58 -6.65
C TYR A 26 -12.13 -9.58 -5.52
N VAL A 27 -13.33 -9.59 -4.91
CA VAL A 27 -13.67 -8.65 -3.82
C VAL A 27 -12.73 -8.81 -2.62
N VAL A 28 -12.38 -10.03 -2.22
CA VAL A 28 -11.44 -10.28 -1.12
C VAL A 28 -10.06 -9.71 -1.43
N ILE A 29 -9.55 -9.92 -2.65
CA ILE A 29 -8.26 -9.39 -3.09
C ILE A 29 -8.28 -7.87 -3.15
N TRP A 30 -9.30 -7.31 -3.80
CA TRP A 30 -9.50 -5.88 -3.95
C TRP A 30 -9.57 -5.15 -2.60
N LEU A 31 -10.36 -5.68 -1.66
CA LEU A 31 -10.42 -5.13 -0.29
C LEU A 31 -9.09 -5.29 0.44
N GLY A 32 -8.45 -6.46 0.36
CA GLY A 32 -7.17 -6.73 1.02
C GLY A 32 -6.06 -5.79 0.54
N LEU A 33 -5.97 -5.56 -0.78
CA LEU A 33 -5.04 -4.61 -1.38
C LEU A 33 -5.32 -3.18 -0.92
N SER A 34 -6.60 -2.80 -0.86
CA SER A 34 -7.00 -1.44 -0.46
C SER A 34 -6.69 -1.12 0.99
N ILE A 35 -6.98 -2.07 1.89
CA ILE A 35 -6.68 -1.94 3.32
C ILE A 35 -5.17 -1.86 3.53
N ALA A 36 -4.41 -2.75 2.87
CA ALA A 36 -2.96 -2.76 3.00
C ALA A 36 -2.33 -1.46 2.49
N PHE A 37 -2.82 -0.91 1.37
CA PHE A 37 -2.38 0.38 0.84
C PHE A 37 -2.65 1.53 1.82
N THR A 38 -3.84 1.58 2.39
CA THR A 38 -4.21 2.60 3.38
C THR A 38 -3.31 2.52 4.62
N ALA A 39 -3.08 1.30 5.14
CA ALA A 39 -2.17 1.07 6.25
C ALA A 39 -0.72 1.47 5.93
N GLU A 40 -0.31 1.39 4.66
CA GLU A 40 1.02 1.80 4.21
C GLU A 40 1.20 3.31 4.15
N ILE A 41 0.23 4.03 3.62
CA ILE A 41 0.25 5.49 3.61
C ILE A 41 0.25 6.01 5.05
N ASN A 42 -0.65 5.48 5.90
CA ASN A 42 -0.73 5.89 7.30
C ASN A 42 0.60 5.64 8.04
N PHE A 43 1.23 4.48 7.83
CA PHE A 43 2.53 4.20 8.43
C PHE A 43 3.63 5.12 7.89
N SER A 44 3.66 5.38 6.58
CA SER A 44 4.65 6.27 5.98
C SER A 44 4.53 7.70 6.51
N LEU A 45 3.31 8.16 6.81
CA LEU A 45 3.04 9.46 7.44
C LEU A 45 3.44 9.49 8.92
N MET A 46 3.21 8.40 9.66
CA MET A 46 3.56 8.32 11.08
C MET A 46 5.05 8.12 11.32
N THR A 47 5.78 7.47 10.40
CA THR A 47 7.22 7.20 10.54
C THR A 47 8.05 8.44 10.92
N PRO A 48 7.96 9.59 10.22
CA PRO A 48 8.74 10.78 10.58
C PRO A 48 8.28 11.40 11.92
N ILE A 49 7.00 11.30 12.27
CA ILE A 49 6.47 11.78 13.56
C ILE A 49 7.08 10.95 14.70
N ILE A 50 7.05 9.62 14.58
CA ILE A 50 7.64 8.70 15.57
C ILE A 50 9.14 8.94 15.72
N LEU A 51 9.84 9.27 14.63
CA LEU A 51 11.27 9.62 14.69
C LEU A 51 11.47 10.97 15.39
N GLY A 52 10.65 11.97 15.10
CA GLY A 52 10.66 13.26 15.79
C GLY A 52 10.41 13.11 17.30
N ASP A 53 9.40 12.34 17.71
CA ASP A 53 9.05 12.10 19.12
C ASP A 53 10.16 11.37 19.90
N ARG A 54 11.02 10.62 19.19
CA ARG A 54 12.21 9.98 19.77
C ARG A 54 13.41 10.92 19.92
N GLY A 55 13.26 12.19 19.56
CA GLY A 55 14.31 13.19 19.64
C GLY A 55 15.31 13.15 18.49
N PHE A 56 15.00 12.47 17.37
CA PHE A 56 15.81 12.58 16.16
C PHE A 56 15.65 13.98 15.56
N ASP A 57 16.76 14.59 15.19
CA ASP A 57 16.75 15.87 14.51
C ASP A 57 16.07 15.77 13.12
N ILE A 58 15.62 16.90 12.59
CA ILE A 58 14.95 16.98 11.27
C ILE A 58 15.90 16.45 10.19
N ASP A 59 17.19 16.81 10.25
CA ASP A 59 18.20 16.34 9.30
C ASP A 59 18.43 14.82 9.41
N GLN A 60 18.41 14.27 10.63
CA GLN A 60 18.55 12.83 10.85
C GLN A 60 17.33 12.06 10.34
N THR A 61 16.14 12.57 10.61
CA THR A 61 14.87 12.01 10.12
C THR A 61 14.80 12.04 8.60
N ALA A 62 15.19 13.15 7.97
CA ALA A 62 15.25 13.28 6.52
C ALA A 62 16.23 12.27 5.89
N LYS A 63 17.40 12.06 6.51
CA LYS A 63 18.36 11.02 6.08
C LYS A 63 17.76 9.63 6.17
N ILE A 64 17.12 9.27 7.29
CA ILE A 64 16.48 7.96 7.47
C ILE A 64 15.37 7.75 6.43
N MET A 65 14.50 8.75 6.22
CA MET A 65 13.43 8.69 5.23
C MET A 65 13.98 8.58 3.80
N SER A 66 15.10 9.24 3.51
CA SER A 66 15.81 9.11 2.22
C SER A 66 16.36 7.70 2.01
N VAL A 67 16.92 7.06 3.05
CA VAL A 67 17.38 5.67 2.99
C VAL A 67 16.23 4.71 2.67
N ILE A 68 15.05 4.90 3.30
CA ILE A 68 13.85 4.12 2.98
C ILE A 68 13.49 4.29 1.50
N GLY A 69 13.46 5.53 1.01
CA GLY A 69 13.10 5.83 -0.37
C GLY A 69 14.09 5.26 -1.40
N ILE A 70 15.39 5.43 -1.17
CA ILE A 70 16.44 4.88 -2.06
C ILE A 70 16.35 3.35 -2.08
N SER A 71 16.21 2.72 -0.91
CA SER A 71 16.07 1.27 -0.79
C SER A 71 14.81 0.77 -1.53
N ASP A 72 13.65 1.41 -1.35
CA ASP A 72 12.41 1.09 -2.07
C ASP A 72 12.63 1.12 -3.60
N ILE A 73 13.21 2.21 -4.11
CA ILE A 73 13.46 2.37 -5.56
C ILE A 73 14.38 1.26 -6.09
N VAL A 74 15.51 1.01 -5.41
CA VAL A 74 16.45 -0.05 -5.81
C VAL A 74 15.75 -1.40 -5.84
N PHE A 75 15.01 -1.76 -4.80
CA PHE A 75 14.34 -3.05 -4.71
C PHE A 75 13.13 -3.19 -5.64
N ARG A 76 12.49 -2.09 -6.07
CA ARG A 76 11.53 -2.12 -7.18
C ARG A 76 12.18 -2.57 -8.47
N PHE A 77 13.41 -2.15 -8.76
CA PHE A 77 14.14 -2.62 -9.94
C PHE A 77 14.61 -4.06 -9.80
N LEU A 78 14.96 -4.52 -8.59
CA LEU A 78 15.40 -5.90 -8.36
C LEU A 78 14.25 -6.91 -8.36
N SER A 79 13.05 -6.50 -7.94
CA SER A 79 11.92 -7.42 -7.74
C SER A 79 11.46 -8.19 -8.99
N PRO A 80 11.49 -7.66 -10.23
CA PRO A 80 11.16 -8.45 -11.42
C PRO A 80 12.16 -9.57 -11.66
N PHE A 81 13.46 -9.32 -11.43
CA PHE A 81 14.52 -10.34 -11.55
C PHE A 81 14.35 -11.47 -10.53
N VAL A 82 13.93 -11.14 -9.30
CA VAL A 82 13.61 -12.14 -8.28
C VAL A 82 12.38 -12.95 -8.69
N GLY A 83 11.36 -12.30 -9.27
CA GLY A 83 10.17 -12.97 -9.78
C GLY A 83 10.48 -13.98 -10.89
N GLU A 84 11.34 -13.60 -11.84
CA GLU A 84 11.78 -14.47 -12.95
C GLU A 84 12.53 -15.71 -12.44
N LYS A 85 13.39 -15.54 -11.43
CA LYS A 85 14.19 -16.64 -10.88
C LYS A 85 13.39 -17.63 -10.03
N ILE A 86 12.34 -17.15 -9.34
CA ILE A 86 11.70 -17.91 -8.26
C ILE A 86 10.42 -18.64 -8.70
N ASN A 87 9.84 -18.33 -9.87
CA ASN A 87 8.67 -19.06 -10.43
C ASN A 87 7.49 -19.23 -9.44
N ILE A 88 7.38 -18.36 -8.44
CA ILE A 88 6.29 -18.32 -7.46
C ILE A 88 5.22 -17.35 -7.96
N SER A 89 3.95 -17.67 -7.73
CA SER A 89 2.84 -16.77 -8.06
C SER A 89 2.98 -15.42 -7.33
N ALA A 90 2.70 -14.32 -8.04
CA ALA A 90 2.76 -12.95 -7.51
C ALA A 90 1.98 -12.77 -6.19
N ARG A 91 0.92 -13.56 -5.98
CA ARG A 91 0.13 -13.55 -4.74
C ARG A 91 0.95 -13.95 -3.52
N TYR A 92 1.73 -15.04 -3.61
CA TYR A 92 2.55 -15.51 -2.49
C TYR A 92 3.74 -14.58 -2.23
N MET A 93 4.32 -13.99 -3.29
CA MET A 93 5.39 -12.99 -3.15
C MET A 93 4.88 -11.69 -2.50
N TYR A 94 3.65 -11.29 -2.84
CA TYR A 94 3.00 -10.18 -2.16
C TYR A 94 2.75 -10.51 -0.66
N MET A 95 2.24 -11.70 -0.35
CA MET A 95 2.01 -12.11 1.05
C MET A 95 3.31 -12.15 1.87
N SER A 96 4.41 -12.68 1.31
CA SER A 96 5.70 -12.69 2.00
C SER A 96 6.24 -11.28 2.23
N SER A 97 6.06 -10.36 1.27
CA SER A 97 6.44 -8.96 1.43
C SER A 97 5.67 -8.27 2.56
N ILE A 98 4.38 -8.57 2.74
CA ILE A 98 3.58 -8.02 3.85
C ILE A 98 4.12 -8.53 5.19
N ILE A 99 4.42 -9.82 5.30
CA ILE A 99 4.96 -10.41 6.54
C ILE A 99 6.29 -9.75 6.89
N LEU A 100 7.20 -9.63 5.92
CA LEU A 100 8.48 -8.95 6.12
C LEU A 100 8.29 -7.49 6.53
N LEU A 101 7.34 -6.79 5.91
CA LEU A 101 7.01 -5.41 6.23
C LEU A 101 6.46 -5.27 7.65
N ILE A 102 5.61 -6.19 8.11
CA ILE A 102 5.13 -6.23 9.50
C ILE A 102 6.31 -6.42 10.46
N VAL A 103 7.22 -7.35 10.18
CA VAL A 103 8.41 -7.59 11.01
C VAL A 103 9.29 -6.34 11.09
N CYS A 104 9.59 -5.70 9.96
CA CYS A 104 10.39 -4.46 9.94
C CYS A 104 9.69 -3.32 10.69
N ARG A 105 8.37 -3.19 10.56
CA ARG A 105 7.58 -2.17 11.27
C ARG A 105 7.62 -2.38 12.77
N THR A 106 7.41 -3.60 13.24
CA THR A 106 7.51 -3.93 14.67
C THR A 106 8.94 -3.73 15.16
N GLY A 107 9.94 -4.08 14.35
CA GLY A 107 11.35 -3.82 14.63
C GLY A 107 11.64 -2.34 14.88
N LEU A 108 11.04 -1.43 14.09
CA LEU A 108 11.21 0.02 14.25
C LEU A 108 10.72 0.51 15.62
N THR A 109 9.81 -0.21 16.26
CA THR A 109 9.34 0.10 17.62
C THR A 109 10.39 -0.23 18.69
N PHE A 110 11.25 -1.23 18.43
CA PHE A 110 12.25 -1.71 19.38
C PHE A 110 13.64 -1.08 19.23
N THR A 111 13.91 -0.38 18.14
CA THR A 111 15.21 0.29 17.92
C THR A 111 15.35 1.50 18.84
N ASN A 112 16.48 1.61 19.55
CA ASN A 112 16.79 2.78 20.40
C ASN A 112 17.99 3.57 19.87
N THR A 113 18.83 2.95 19.05
CA THR A 113 20.05 3.58 18.52
C THR A 113 19.87 4.04 17.07
N TYR A 114 20.47 5.17 16.69
CA TYR A 114 20.43 5.70 15.32
C TYR A 114 20.83 4.66 14.24
N LEU A 115 21.87 3.86 14.50
CA LEU A 115 22.31 2.81 13.58
C LEU A 115 21.29 1.69 13.43
N GLU A 116 20.67 1.25 14.53
CA GLU A 116 19.62 0.23 14.50
C GLU A 116 18.41 0.73 13.69
N THR A 117 18.00 1.99 13.91
CA THR A 117 16.92 2.61 13.16
C THR A 117 17.23 2.67 11.66
N ILE A 118 18.43 3.06 11.25
CA ILE A 118 18.83 3.06 9.83
C ILE A 118 18.74 1.66 9.23
N ILE A 119 19.25 0.64 9.92
CA ILE A 119 19.25 -0.75 9.41
C ILE A 119 17.81 -1.24 9.26
N THR A 120 16.96 -1.02 10.26
CA THR A 120 15.55 -1.40 10.20
C THR A 120 14.79 -0.63 9.11
N CYS A 121 15.05 0.66 8.95
CA CYS A 121 14.46 1.48 7.90
C CYS A 121 14.93 1.07 6.49
N ALA A 122 16.20 0.70 6.33
CA ALA A 122 16.69 0.14 5.07
C ALA A 122 15.94 -1.15 4.71
N GLY A 123 15.77 -2.06 5.67
CA GLY A 123 14.96 -3.28 5.53
C GLY A 123 13.49 -3.01 5.24
N LEU A 124 12.92 -1.97 5.85
CA LEU A 124 11.56 -1.52 5.57
C LEU A 124 11.42 -1.04 4.12
N GLY A 125 12.41 -0.29 3.60
CA GLY A 125 12.49 0.09 2.20
C GLY A 125 12.54 -1.12 1.26
N VAL A 126 13.33 -2.15 1.61
CA VAL A 126 13.39 -3.41 0.84
C VAL A 126 12.01 -4.06 0.74
N ALA A 127 11.37 -4.28 1.89
CA ALA A 127 10.06 -4.91 1.96
C ALA A 127 8.99 -4.11 1.19
N LYS A 128 9.04 -2.78 1.30
CA LYS A 128 8.17 -1.85 0.59
C LYS A 128 8.35 -1.91 -0.93
N GLY A 129 9.60 -2.00 -1.40
CA GLY A 129 9.92 -2.14 -2.81
C GLY A 129 9.29 -3.38 -3.44
N PHE A 130 9.54 -4.55 -2.83
CA PHE A 130 8.93 -5.81 -3.28
C PHE A 130 7.40 -5.75 -3.24
N ARG A 131 6.85 -5.26 -2.13
CA ARG A 131 5.40 -5.12 -1.95
C ARG A 131 4.76 -4.30 -3.06
N THR A 132 5.34 -3.15 -3.39
CA THR A 132 4.77 -2.25 -4.41
C THR A 132 4.68 -2.94 -5.77
N VAL A 133 5.76 -3.62 -6.18
CA VAL A 133 5.79 -4.31 -7.48
C VAL A 133 4.79 -5.46 -7.51
N TYR A 134 4.80 -6.33 -6.52
CA TYR A 134 3.88 -7.48 -6.52
C TYR A 134 2.43 -7.06 -6.30
N MET A 135 2.14 -6.02 -5.52
CA MET A 135 0.80 -5.44 -5.39
C MET A 135 0.23 -5.05 -6.76
N THR A 136 1.05 -4.43 -7.61
CA THR A 136 0.64 -4.02 -8.97
C THR A 136 0.44 -5.24 -9.89
N LEU A 137 1.10 -6.37 -9.61
CA LEU A 137 1.00 -7.61 -10.37
C LEU A 137 -0.15 -8.53 -9.92
N VAL A 138 -0.66 -8.40 -8.69
CA VAL A 138 -1.72 -9.29 -8.17
C VAL A 138 -3.03 -9.14 -8.95
N ILE A 139 -3.44 -7.92 -9.29
CA ILE A 139 -4.69 -7.66 -10.04
C ILE A 139 -4.61 -8.21 -11.48
N PRO A 140 -3.59 -7.90 -12.29
CA PRO A 140 -3.42 -8.48 -13.63
C PRO A 140 -3.36 -10.02 -13.65
N ASN A 141 -2.86 -10.65 -12.59
CA ASN A 141 -2.82 -12.12 -12.48
C ASN A 141 -4.16 -12.75 -12.07
N TYR A 142 -5.13 -11.96 -11.61
CA TYR A 142 -6.47 -12.45 -11.24
C TYR A 142 -7.51 -12.14 -12.32
N VAL A 143 -7.42 -10.97 -12.94
CA VAL A 143 -8.44 -10.41 -13.84
C VAL A 143 -7.98 -10.51 -15.30
N PRO A 144 -8.84 -10.93 -16.26
CA PRO A 144 -8.50 -10.91 -17.68
C PRO A 144 -8.13 -9.50 -18.16
N LEU A 145 -7.21 -9.41 -19.13
CA LEU A 145 -6.63 -8.15 -19.60
C LEU A 145 -7.69 -7.13 -20.06
N ASP A 146 -8.78 -7.60 -20.66
CA ASP A 146 -9.88 -6.76 -21.15
C ASP A 146 -10.57 -5.96 -20.02
N LYS A 147 -10.52 -6.48 -18.79
CA LYS A 147 -11.15 -5.90 -17.60
C LYS A 147 -10.15 -5.25 -16.64
N LEU A 148 -8.86 -5.24 -17.00
CA LEU A 148 -7.78 -4.80 -16.11
C LEU A 148 -7.84 -3.29 -15.80
N ALA A 149 -8.13 -2.47 -16.82
CA ALA A 149 -8.26 -1.02 -16.64
C ALA A 149 -9.40 -0.67 -15.67
N SER A 150 -10.56 -1.34 -15.83
CA SER A 150 -11.70 -1.20 -14.93
C SER A 150 -11.35 -1.64 -13.50
N ALA A 151 -10.68 -2.78 -13.34
CA ALA A 151 -10.23 -3.28 -12.03
C ALA A 151 -9.24 -2.35 -11.32
N SER A 152 -8.28 -1.78 -12.06
CA SER A 152 -7.33 -0.79 -11.53
C SER A 152 -8.01 0.53 -11.14
N GLY A 153 -8.98 0.98 -11.94
CA GLY A 153 -9.82 2.13 -11.63
C GLY A 153 -10.60 1.93 -10.33
N LEU A 154 -11.28 0.79 -10.20
CA LEU A 154 -12.01 0.43 -8.97
C LEU A 154 -11.09 0.34 -7.75
N GLN A 155 -9.90 -0.22 -7.89
CA GLN A 155 -8.89 -0.24 -6.83
C GLN A 155 -8.50 1.17 -6.39
N THR A 156 -8.25 2.07 -7.33
CA THR A 156 -7.84 3.45 -7.04
C THR A 156 -8.96 4.23 -6.36
N VAL A 157 -10.21 4.06 -6.80
CA VAL A 157 -11.39 4.65 -6.15
C VAL A 157 -11.51 4.16 -4.71
N MET A 158 -11.38 2.86 -4.47
CA MET A 158 -11.45 2.31 -3.11
C MET A 158 -10.34 2.82 -2.21
N ASN A 159 -9.11 2.86 -2.70
CA ASN A 159 -7.98 3.46 -1.99
C ASN A 159 -8.28 4.91 -1.61
N GLY A 160 -8.83 5.70 -2.54
CA GLY A 160 -9.23 7.08 -2.30
C GLY A 160 -10.31 7.22 -1.23
N ILE A 161 -11.35 6.36 -1.27
CA ILE A 161 -12.40 6.35 -0.25
C ILE A 161 -11.82 6.01 1.13
N LEU A 162 -11.00 4.96 1.23
CA LEU A 162 -10.36 4.59 2.50
C LEU A 162 -9.46 5.71 3.01
N LEU A 163 -8.64 6.33 2.16
CA LEU A 163 -7.82 7.47 2.55
C LEU A 163 -8.66 8.67 3.00
N MET A 164 -9.81 8.93 2.38
CA MET A 164 -10.72 10.01 2.79
C MET A 164 -11.38 9.72 4.15
N LEU A 165 -11.61 8.45 4.48
CA LEU A 165 -12.15 8.03 5.78
C LEU A 165 -11.08 8.06 6.88
N PHE A 166 -9.86 7.59 6.58
CA PHE A 166 -8.77 7.47 7.56
C PHE A 166 -7.90 8.73 7.68
N GLY A 167 -7.87 9.59 6.67
CA GLY A 167 -7.12 10.85 6.68
C GLY A 167 -7.54 11.81 7.80
N PRO A 168 -8.86 12.10 7.98
CA PRO A 168 -9.34 12.94 9.07
C PRO A 168 -9.06 12.37 10.47
N LEU A 169 -9.01 11.04 10.61
CA LEU A 169 -8.68 10.39 11.88
C LEU A 169 -7.23 10.69 12.30
N LEU A 170 -6.28 10.60 11.36
CA LEU A 170 -4.90 10.99 11.60
C LEU A 170 -4.77 12.49 11.88
N GLY A 171 -5.44 13.33 11.09
CA GLY A 171 -5.42 14.78 11.28
C GLY A 171 -5.95 15.22 12.65
N LYS A 172 -7.02 14.59 13.14
CA LYS A 172 -7.57 14.86 14.47
C LYS A 172 -6.61 14.45 15.59
N GLN A 173 -5.89 13.35 15.41
CA GLN A 173 -4.92 12.87 16.41
C GLN A 173 -3.70 13.79 16.48
N ILE A 174 -3.15 14.21 15.34
CA ILE A 174 -2.07 15.19 15.27
C ILE A 174 -2.53 16.54 15.83
N TYR A 175 -3.74 16.99 15.52
CA TYR A 175 -4.31 18.21 16.10
C TYR A 175 -4.42 18.12 17.63
N ASN A 176 -4.79 16.96 18.18
CA ASN A 176 -4.86 16.79 19.64
C ASN A 176 -3.47 16.75 20.30
N ASP A 177 -2.45 16.21 19.64
CA ASP A 177 -1.08 16.17 20.19
C ASP A 177 -0.33 17.51 20.05
N PHE A 178 -0.60 18.29 19.00
CA PHE A 178 0.15 19.53 18.69
C PHE A 178 -0.67 20.84 18.81
N GLY A 179 -2.00 20.76 18.77
CA GLY A 179 -2.92 21.92 18.79
C GLY A 179 -3.49 22.26 20.16
N GLY A 180 -3.07 21.56 21.22
CA GLY A 180 -3.37 21.89 22.61
C GLY A 180 -2.42 22.94 23.18
N VAL A 181 -2.41 24.14 22.58
CA VAL A 181 -1.92 25.37 23.23
C VAL A 181 -3.10 26.30 23.39
#